data_AF-A0A950E7J2-F1
#
_entry.id   AF-A0A950E7J2-F1
#
_cell.length_a   1.000
_cell.length_b   1.000
_cell.length_c   1.000
_cell.angle_alpha   90.00
_cell.angle_beta   90.00
_cell.angle_gamma   90.00
#
_symmetry.space_group_name_H-M   'P 1'
#
loop_
_entity.id
_entity.type
_entity.pdbx_description
1 polymer ?
#
loop_
_entity_poly.entity_id
_entity_poly.type
_entity_poly.pdbx_seq_one_letter_code
_entity_poly.pdbx_strand_id
1 'polypeptide(L)'
;MATFLGNHDMGRIGRFLSDDATGASSGELLARDILAHALMLFTRGIPVIYYGDEQGFTGKGGDVAAREDMFATKVAEYAGEERIGGGDPAAAAFNEQHPLYRAIRKMISVRRENRTLERGIQIVRHADSKPGIFAVVRVDPEDREEMLALFNNASETKSANIRVYSSNGAWEPVYDSDGEVGSFRAIADDELTVTLGPVSCLLLRNSRPIEPTQNPIGELHLEAVRTSEIDGRWEVKAEPTSDQVIAVAFGVRKKGESDFKYLGTAD
;
A
#
# COMPACT_ATOMS: atom_id res chain seq x y z
N MET A 1 -7.81 -9.30 2.78
CA MET A 1 -8.99 -8.51 2.38
C MET A 1 -8.71 -7.92 1.00
N ALA A 2 -9.73 -7.82 0.14
CA ALA A 2 -9.59 -7.12 -1.13
C ALA A 2 -9.37 -5.62 -0.88
N THR A 3 -8.43 -5.03 -1.59
CA THR A 3 -8.15 -3.58 -1.57
C THR A 3 -8.41 -3.03 -2.96
N PHE A 4 -8.96 -1.82 -3.04
CA PHE A 4 -9.30 -1.17 -4.30
C PHE A 4 -9.30 0.34 -4.08
N LEU A 5 -9.05 1.11 -5.14
CA LEU A 5 -9.06 2.58 -5.13
C LEU A 5 -10.39 3.16 -5.62
N GLY A 6 -11.20 2.32 -6.24
CA GLY A 6 -12.52 2.62 -6.78
C GLY A 6 -13.20 1.34 -7.22
N ASN A 7 -14.50 1.43 -7.51
CA ASN A 7 -15.28 0.34 -8.06
C ASN A 7 -16.57 0.90 -8.72
N HIS A 8 -17.39 -0.02 -9.20
CA HIS A 8 -18.64 0.26 -9.89
C HIS A 8 -19.73 0.95 -9.04
N ASP A 9 -19.58 1.06 -7.72
CA ASP A 9 -20.55 1.68 -6.82
C ASP A 9 -20.03 3.01 -6.27
N MET A 10 -18.80 3.02 -5.76
CA MET A 10 -18.18 4.20 -5.16
C MET A 10 -17.81 5.26 -6.19
N GLY A 11 -17.42 4.84 -7.40
CA GLY A 11 -16.77 5.68 -8.38
C GLY A 11 -15.30 5.30 -8.58
N ARG A 12 -14.59 6.10 -9.37
CA ARG A 12 -13.20 5.83 -9.79
C ARG A 12 -12.21 6.70 -9.04
N ILE A 13 -10.99 6.19 -8.88
CA ILE A 13 -9.90 6.94 -8.27
C ILE A 13 -9.62 8.26 -8.99
N GLY A 14 -9.72 8.27 -10.32
CA GLY A 14 -9.51 9.47 -11.11
C GLY A 14 -10.50 10.60 -10.77
N ARG A 15 -11.76 10.25 -10.47
CA ARG A 15 -12.74 11.23 -9.99
C ARG A 15 -12.38 11.79 -8.62
N PHE A 16 -12.09 10.90 -7.66
CA PHE A 16 -11.77 11.32 -6.30
C PHE A 16 -10.55 12.25 -6.27
N LEU A 17 -9.52 11.94 -7.06
CA LEU A 17 -8.36 12.82 -7.21
C LEU A 17 -8.71 14.17 -7.84
N SER A 18 -9.58 14.18 -8.85
CA SER A 18 -9.99 15.41 -9.53
C SER A 18 -10.81 16.32 -8.62
N ASP A 19 -11.67 15.74 -7.77
CA ASP A 19 -12.46 16.47 -6.78
C ASP A 19 -11.56 17.01 -5.64
N ASP A 20 -10.70 16.16 -5.07
CA ASP A 20 -9.84 16.52 -3.92
C ASP A 20 -8.69 17.47 -4.29
N ALA A 21 -8.16 17.37 -5.52
CA ALA A 21 -7.06 18.18 -6.02
C ALA A 21 -7.52 19.19 -7.08
N THR A 22 -8.61 19.93 -6.78
CA THR A 22 -9.15 20.96 -7.68
C THR A 22 -8.07 21.96 -8.11
N GLY A 23 -7.83 22.06 -9.42
CA GLY A 23 -6.81 22.94 -10.00
C GLY A 23 -5.42 22.31 -10.15
N ALA A 24 -5.24 21.05 -9.76
CA ALA A 24 -4.02 20.30 -10.05
C ALA A 24 -3.79 20.17 -11.56
N SER A 25 -2.52 20.17 -11.95
CA SER A 25 -2.15 19.92 -13.35
C SER A 25 -2.42 18.46 -13.73
N SER A 26 -2.58 18.18 -15.03
CA SER A 26 -2.73 16.79 -15.50
C SER A 26 -1.54 15.90 -15.11
N GLY A 27 -0.33 16.47 -15.01
CA GLY A 27 0.85 15.75 -14.55
C GLY A 27 0.81 15.42 -13.06
N GLU A 28 0.27 16.33 -12.24
CA GLU A 28 0.09 16.09 -10.81
C GLU A 28 -0.98 15.01 -10.55
N LEU A 29 -2.12 15.07 -11.24
CA LEU A 29 -3.17 14.04 -11.13
C LEU A 29 -2.62 12.66 -11.52
N LEU A 30 -1.82 12.59 -12.59
CA LEU A 30 -1.14 11.36 -12.99
C LEU A 30 -0.19 10.83 -11.91
N ALA A 31 0.64 11.70 -11.31
CA ALA A 31 1.55 11.30 -10.25
C ALA A 31 0.80 10.78 -9.01
N ARG A 32 -0.29 11.46 -8.62
CA ARG A 32 -1.13 11.05 -7.48
C ARG A 32 -1.82 9.70 -7.72
N ASP A 33 -2.29 9.45 -8.94
CA ASP A 33 -2.91 8.18 -9.31
C ASP A 33 -1.89 7.02 -9.31
N ILE A 34 -0.68 7.26 -9.84
CA ILE A 34 0.44 6.31 -9.73
C ILE A 34 0.78 6.03 -8.26
N LEU A 35 0.84 7.07 -7.42
CA LEU A 35 1.12 6.93 -5.99
C LEU A 35 0.03 6.13 -5.26
N ALA A 36 -1.24 6.36 -5.58
CA ALA A 36 -2.37 5.61 -5.03
C ALA A 36 -2.27 4.12 -5.38
N HIS A 37 -1.96 3.81 -6.64
CA HIS A 37 -1.73 2.43 -7.08
C HIS A 37 -0.50 1.80 -6.42
N ALA A 38 0.59 2.55 -6.23
CA ALA A 38 1.78 2.08 -5.51
C ALA A 38 1.44 1.73 -4.06
N LEU A 39 0.68 2.58 -3.37
CA LEU A 39 0.22 2.31 -2.02
C LEU A 39 -0.60 1.02 -1.96
N MET A 40 -1.57 0.85 -2.85
CA MET A 40 -2.39 -0.36 -2.91
C MET A 40 -1.58 -1.63 -3.24
N LEU A 41 -0.62 -1.53 -4.17
CA LEU A 41 0.16 -2.69 -4.66
C LEU A 41 1.33 -3.07 -3.76
N PHE A 42 1.86 -2.16 -2.93
CA PHE A 42 3.02 -2.45 -2.06
C PHE A 42 2.66 -2.63 -0.59
N THR A 43 1.41 -2.37 -0.21
CA THR A 43 0.89 -2.71 1.13
C THR A 43 0.21 -4.09 1.14
N ARG A 44 -0.17 -4.55 2.34
CA ARG A 44 -0.88 -5.81 2.56
C ARG A 44 -2.28 -5.77 1.94
N GLY A 45 -2.76 -6.93 1.48
CA GLY A 45 -4.09 -7.06 0.91
C GLY A 45 -4.10 -7.86 -0.39
N ILE A 46 -5.26 -7.86 -1.04
CA ILE A 46 -5.47 -8.45 -2.36
C ILE A 46 -5.90 -7.31 -3.28
N PRO A 47 -4.96 -6.67 -4.00
CA PRO A 47 -5.26 -5.53 -4.86
C PRO A 47 -6.22 -5.91 -5.99
N VAL A 48 -7.27 -5.12 -6.15
CA VAL A 48 -8.26 -5.22 -7.22
C VAL A 48 -8.26 -3.88 -7.95
N ILE A 49 -7.96 -3.93 -9.25
CA ILE A 49 -7.93 -2.76 -10.12
C ILE A 49 -9.24 -2.76 -10.91
N TYR A 50 -9.94 -1.63 -10.91
CA TYR A 50 -11.18 -1.49 -11.66
C TYR A 50 -10.85 -1.15 -13.11
N TYR A 51 -11.61 -1.73 -14.05
CA TYR A 51 -11.27 -1.61 -15.47
C TYR A 51 -11.25 -0.14 -15.91
N GLY A 52 -10.29 0.22 -16.75
CA GLY A 52 -10.15 1.59 -17.25
C GLY A 52 -9.38 2.51 -16.32
N ASP A 53 -9.12 2.12 -15.06
CA ASP A 53 -8.20 2.87 -14.18
C ASP A 53 -6.80 2.92 -14.81
N GLU A 54 -6.37 1.84 -15.47
CA GLU A 54 -5.10 1.78 -16.20
C GLU A 54 -5.07 2.67 -17.47
N GLN A 55 -6.25 3.15 -17.88
CA GLN A 55 -6.48 4.07 -19.00
C GLN A 55 -6.90 5.48 -18.51
N GLY A 56 -6.84 5.72 -17.20
CA GLY A 56 -7.12 7.03 -16.61
C GLY A 56 -8.59 7.42 -16.57
N PHE A 57 -9.51 6.45 -16.56
CA PHE A 57 -10.93 6.77 -16.47
C PHE A 57 -11.23 7.52 -15.18
N THR A 58 -11.95 8.63 -15.30
CA THR A 58 -12.34 9.47 -14.15
C THR A 58 -13.79 9.21 -13.78
N GLY A 59 -14.70 9.21 -14.75
CA GLY A 59 -16.14 9.12 -14.48
C GLY A 59 -16.70 10.39 -13.87
N LYS A 60 -18.03 10.46 -13.80
CA LYS A 60 -18.77 11.63 -13.26
C LYS A 60 -19.36 11.44 -11.88
N GLY A 61 -19.23 10.26 -11.28
CA GLY A 61 -19.74 9.96 -9.95
C GLY A 61 -19.68 8.47 -9.62
N GLY A 62 -20.57 8.02 -8.73
CA GLY A 62 -20.78 6.59 -8.45
C GLY A 62 -21.75 5.92 -9.43
N ASP A 63 -21.97 4.62 -9.23
CA ASP A 63 -22.88 3.77 -10.02
C ASP A 63 -22.66 3.86 -11.55
N VAL A 64 -23.68 4.19 -12.34
CA VAL A 64 -23.61 4.18 -13.82
C VAL A 64 -22.61 5.21 -14.38
N ALA A 65 -22.35 6.28 -13.63
CA ALA A 65 -21.40 7.32 -14.01
C ALA A 65 -19.93 6.93 -13.78
N ALA A 66 -19.67 5.68 -13.35
CA ALA A 66 -18.35 5.06 -13.24
C ALA A 66 -18.27 3.75 -14.06
N ARG A 67 -19.14 3.60 -15.06
CA ARG A 67 -19.26 2.38 -15.86
C ARG A 67 -19.13 2.67 -17.37
N GLU A 68 -18.25 3.59 -17.73
CA GLU A 68 -18.04 4.00 -19.11
C GLU A 68 -17.46 2.86 -19.96
N ASP A 69 -17.78 2.84 -21.25
CA ASP A 69 -17.30 1.81 -22.16
C ASP A 69 -15.77 1.88 -22.35
N MET A 70 -15.09 0.72 -22.29
CA MET A 70 -13.72 0.60 -22.80
C MET A 70 -13.65 0.68 -24.34
N PHE A 71 -14.79 0.48 -25.02
CA PHE A 71 -14.89 0.65 -26.46
C PHE A 71 -15.21 2.10 -26.84
N ALA A 72 -15.07 2.43 -28.12
CA ALA A 72 -15.45 3.76 -28.60
C ALA A 72 -16.92 4.05 -28.27
N THR A 73 -17.17 5.17 -27.60
CA THR A 73 -18.49 5.51 -27.08
C THR A 73 -19.21 6.54 -27.96
N LYS A 74 -20.53 6.44 -28.01
CA LYS A 74 -21.42 7.46 -28.58
C LYS A 74 -22.19 8.22 -27.50
N VAL A 75 -21.96 7.89 -26.23
CA VAL A 75 -22.58 8.56 -25.11
C VAL A 75 -21.85 9.88 -24.90
N ALA A 76 -22.52 11.00 -25.17
CA ALA A 76 -21.93 12.33 -25.07
C ALA A 76 -21.37 12.64 -23.68
N GLU A 77 -21.94 12.04 -22.64
CA GLU A 77 -21.46 12.16 -21.28
C GLU A 77 -20.03 11.61 -21.13
N TYR A 78 -19.81 10.35 -21.53
CA TYR A 78 -18.54 9.65 -21.48
C TYR A 78 -17.51 10.23 -22.45
N ALA A 79 -17.94 10.63 -23.65
CA ALA A 79 -17.07 11.27 -24.64
C ALA A 79 -16.54 12.66 -24.19
N GLY A 80 -17.08 13.23 -23.11
CA GLY A 80 -16.64 14.49 -22.53
C GLY A 80 -15.83 14.35 -21.24
N GLU A 81 -15.45 13.14 -20.85
CA GLU A 81 -14.70 12.91 -19.60
C GLU A 81 -13.19 13.07 -19.80
N GLU A 82 -12.57 13.92 -19.01
CA GLU A 82 -11.12 14.03 -19.02
C GLU A 82 -10.49 12.74 -18.45
N ARG A 83 -9.48 12.20 -19.13
CA ARG A 83 -8.73 11.03 -18.67
C ARG A 83 -7.41 11.44 -18.03
N ILE A 84 -7.10 10.88 -16.86
CA ILE A 84 -5.80 11.07 -16.23
C ILE A 84 -4.71 10.42 -17.09
N GLY A 85 -3.67 11.16 -17.45
CA GLY A 85 -2.64 10.67 -18.38
C GLY A 85 -3.01 10.81 -19.86
N GLY A 86 -4.19 11.36 -20.17
CA GLY A 86 -4.63 11.73 -21.52
C GLY A 86 -5.24 10.59 -22.33
N GLY A 87 -5.52 10.87 -23.59
CA GLY A 87 -6.24 9.98 -24.51
C GLY A 87 -7.60 10.55 -24.90
N ASP A 88 -8.15 10.04 -26.00
CA ASP A 88 -9.47 10.46 -26.49
C ASP A 88 -10.58 9.70 -25.74
N PRO A 89 -11.42 10.38 -24.94
CA PRO A 89 -12.54 9.75 -24.24
C PRO A 89 -13.60 9.15 -25.16
N ALA A 90 -13.70 9.59 -26.41
CA ALA A 90 -14.61 9.01 -27.40
C ALA A 90 -14.05 7.72 -28.05
N ALA A 91 -12.73 7.48 -27.93
CA ALA A 91 -12.06 6.33 -28.53
C ALA A 91 -11.98 5.13 -27.57
N ALA A 92 -11.70 3.95 -28.15
CA ALA A 92 -11.45 2.74 -27.40
C ALA A 92 -10.19 2.86 -26.53
N ALA A 93 -10.26 2.34 -25.31
CA ALA A 93 -9.27 2.50 -24.25
C ALA A 93 -8.49 1.19 -24.03
N PHE A 94 -7.69 0.78 -25.01
CA PHE A 94 -6.83 -0.43 -24.92
C PHE A 94 -5.35 -0.08 -25.13
N ASN A 95 -4.92 1.10 -24.67
CA ASN A 95 -3.58 1.60 -24.93
C ASN A 95 -2.59 1.06 -23.89
N GLU A 96 -1.76 0.10 -24.28
CA GLU A 96 -0.69 -0.45 -23.41
C GLU A 96 0.49 0.52 -23.22
N GLN A 97 0.58 1.58 -24.03
CA GLN A 97 1.58 2.63 -23.87
C GLN A 97 1.09 3.75 -22.94
N HIS A 98 -0.15 3.69 -22.47
CA HIS A 98 -0.69 4.64 -21.49
C HIS A 98 0.21 4.69 -20.23
N PRO A 99 0.50 5.88 -19.67
CA PRO A 99 1.40 5.99 -18.53
C PRO A 99 0.92 5.19 -17.31
N LEU A 100 -0.39 5.21 -16.99
CA LEU A 100 -0.94 4.40 -15.90
C LEU A 100 -0.81 2.91 -16.17
N TYR A 101 -1.13 2.43 -17.38
CA TYR A 101 -0.94 1.02 -17.76
C TYR A 101 0.49 0.55 -17.53
N ARG A 102 1.48 1.33 -17.99
CA ARG A 102 2.90 0.97 -17.83
C ARG A 102 3.34 0.98 -16.37
N ALA A 103 2.92 1.99 -15.60
CA ALA A 103 3.23 2.08 -14.18
C ALA A 103 2.62 0.90 -13.39
N ILE A 104 1.33 0.66 -13.57
CA ILE A 104 0.59 -0.45 -12.93
C ILE A 104 1.22 -1.80 -13.31
N ARG A 105 1.50 -2.02 -14.60
CA ARG A 105 2.17 -3.25 -15.07
C ARG A 105 3.52 -3.46 -14.38
N LYS A 106 4.33 -2.41 -14.24
CA LYS A 106 5.62 -2.47 -13.53
C LYS A 106 5.43 -2.83 -12.05
N MET A 107 4.50 -2.17 -11.36
CA MET A 107 4.21 -2.43 -9.94
C MET A 107 3.65 -3.84 -9.71
N ILE A 108 2.80 -4.35 -10.60
CA ILE A 108 2.33 -5.74 -10.55
C ILE A 108 3.49 -6.73 -10.73
N SER A 109 4.42 -6.48 -11.66
CA SER A 109 5.62 -7.32 -11.83
C SER A 109 6.44 -7.36 -10.55
N VAL A 110 6.72 -6.19 -9.97
CA VAL A 110 7.44 -6.06 -8.70
C VAL A 110 6.74 -6.85 -7.60
N ARG A 111 5.42 -6.69 -7.42
CA ARG A 111 4.68 -7.43 -6.40
C ARG A 111 4.80 -8.95 -6.59
N ARG A 112 4.68 -9.44 -7.82
CA ARG A 112 4.75 -10.89 -8.14
C ARG A 112 6.14 -11.48 -7.96
N GLU A 113 7.19 -10.69 -8.17
CA GLU A 113 8.59 -11.09 -8.00
C GLU A 113 9.03 -11.05 -6.52
N ASN A 114 8.20 -10.51 -5.62
CA ASN A 114 8.52 -10.28 -4.22
C ASN A 114 7.45 -10.89 -3.31
N ARG A 115 7.64 -12.14 -2.88
CA ARG A 115 6.72 -12.87 -2.00
C ARG A 115 6.38 -12.10 -0.72
N THR A 116 7.35 -11.36 -0.17
CA THR A 116 7.19 -10.47 0.99
C THR A 116 6.08 -9.44 0.80
N LEU A 117 5.87 -8.93 -0.42
CA LEU A 117 4.77 -8.01 -0.71
C LEU A 117 3.40 -8.72 -0.74
N GLU A 118 3.35 -9.98 -1.15
CA GLU A 118 2.11 -10.76 -1.24
C GLU A 118 1.62 -11.23 0.13
N ARG A 119 2.52 -11.73 0.97
CA ARG A 119 2.17 -12.46 2.20
C ARG A 119 2.85 -11.96 3.47
N GLY A 120 3.83 -11.08 3.35
CA GLY A 120 4.60 -10.61 4.49
C GLY A 120 3.75 -9.78 5.45
N ILE A 121 4.12 -9.87 6.72
CA ILE A 121 3.60 -9.07 7.83
C ILE A 121 3.78 -7.59 7.49
N GLN A 122 2.82 -6.74 7.80
CA GLN A 122 2.95 -5.29 7.58
C GLN A 122 2.97 -4.53 8.89
N ILE A 123 4.03 -3.73 9.08
CA ILE A 123 4.21 -2.92 10.28
C ILE A 123 4.42 -1.46 9.86
N VAL A 124 3.60 -0.56 10.40
CA VAL A 124 3.75 0.89 10.15
C VAL A 124 4.96 1.39 10.95
N ARG A 125 5.85 2.11 10.28
CA ARG A 125 7.07 2.67 10.87
C ARG A 125 7.05 4.18 11.01
N HIS A 126 6.39 4.85 10.09
CA HIS A 126 6.30 6.29 10.09
C HIS A 126 5.00 6.75 9.43
N ALA A 127 4.41 7.79 9.95
CA ALA A 127 3.28 8.47 9.36
C ALA A 127 3.32 9.94 9.79
N ASP A 128 3.56 10.84 8.83
CA ASP A 128 3.40 12.27 9.10
C ASP A 128 1.93 12.60 9.39
N SER A 129 1.70 13.54 10.32
CA SER A 129 0.35 14.00 10.69
C SER A 129 -0.29 14.97 9.67
N LYS A 130 0.44 15.28 8.61
CA LYS A 130 0.10 16.16 7.49
C LYS A 130 0.62 15.50 6.21
N PRO A 131 0.30 16.02 4.99
CA PRO A 131 0.90 15.51 3.78
C PRO A 131 2.43 15.42 3.89
N GLY A 132 2.98 14.24 3.64
CA GLY A 132 4.36 13.88 3.89
C GLY A 132 4.60 12.38 3.74
N ILE A 133 5.55 11.86 4.52
CA ILE A 133 6.01 10.49 4.44
C ILE A 133 5.08 9.54 5.19
N PHE A 134 4.71 8.45 4.53
CA PHE A 134 4.16 7.25 5.13
C PHE A 134 5.10 6.07 4.81
N ALA A 135 5.45 5.29 5.83
CA ALA A 135 6.40 4.19 5.72
C ALA A 135 5.87 2.92 6.38
N VAL A 136 5.92 1.82 5.63
CA VAL A 136 5.61 0.49 6.16
C VAL A 136 6.74 -0.48 5.86
N VAL A 137 7.05 -1.33 6.83
CA VAL A 137 7.90 -2.49 6.63
C VAL A 137 7.02 -3.69 6.30
N ARG A 138 7.48 -4.50 5.34
CA ARG A 138 6.94 -5.81 5.00
C ARG A 138 7.98 -6.87 5.37
N VAL A 139 7.58 -7.86 6.16
CA VAL A 139 8.47 -8.95 6.59
C VAL A 139 7.91 -10.30 6.17
N ASP A 140 8.67 -11.09 5.41
CA ASP A 140 8.32 -12.50 5.20
C ASP A 140 8.79 -13.32 6.40
N PRO A 141 7.89 -13.96 7.17
CA PRO A 141 8.30 -14.72 8.36
C PRO A 141 9.07 -16.01 8.05
N GLU A 142 8.99 -16.54 6.82
CA GLU A 142 9.72 -17.74 6.42
C GLU A 142 11.18 -17.42 6.09
N ASP A 143 11.38 -16.47 5.19
CA ASP A 143 12.72 -16.10 4.69
C ASP A 143 13.38 -14.98 5.52
N ARG A 144 12.61 -14.36 6.44
CA ARG A 144 12.98 -13.17 7.23
C ARG A 144 13.43 -12.00 6.35
N GLU A 145 12.96 -11.95 5.09
CA GLU A 145 13.22 -10.83 4.19
C GLU A 145 12.49 -9.59 4.70
N GLU A 146 13.21 -8.47 4.76
CA GLU A 146 12.67 -7.16 5.11
C GLU A 146 12.59 -6.29 3.86
N MET A 147 11.41 -5.75 3.58
CA MET A 147 11.21 -4.73 2.55
C MET A 147 10.62 -3.47 3.20
N LEU A 148 10.99 -2.30 2.70
CA LEU A 148 10.50 -1.01 3.17
C LEU A 148 9.80 -0.29 2.02
N ALA A 149 8.49 -0.06 2.17
CA ALA A 149 7.69 0.71 1.24
C ALA A 149 7.47 2.13 1.79
N LEU A 150 7.86 3.13 1.00
CA LEU A 150 7.87 4.54 1.34
C LEU A 150 7.01 5.31 0.35
N PHE A 151 6.21 6.23 0.86
CA PHE A 151 5.30 7.05 0.08
C PHE A 151 5.41 8.49 0.57
N ASN A 152 5.55 9.45 -0.33
CA ASN A 152 5.43 10.87 -0.01
C ASN A 152 4.23 11.46 -0.76
N ASN A 153 3.15 11.81 -0.04
CA ASN A 153 1.97 12.41 -0.66
C ASN A 153 1.96 13.95 -0.63
N ALA A 154 3.04 14.58 -0.14
CA ALA A 154 3.21 16.03 -0.19
C ALA A 154 3.58 16.50 -1.60
N SER A 155 3.29 17.77 -1.88
CA SER A 155 3.77 18.49 -3.08
C SER A 155 5.22 18.99 -2.93
N GLU A 156 5.94 18.55 -1.90
CA GLU A 156 7.31 18.95 -1.59
C GLU A 156 8.17 17.72 -1.30
N THR A 157 9.48 17.84 -1.51
CA THR A 157 10.45 16.86 -1.01
C THR A 157 10.38 16.78 0.52
N LYS A 158 10.32 15.56 1.06
CA LYS A 158 10.33 15.30 2.50
C LYS A 158 11.42 14.31 2.87
N SER A 159 11.88 14.40 4.12
CA SER A 159 12.84 13.46 4.69
C SER A 159 12.33 12.93 6.02
N ALA A 160 12.61 11.67 6.32
CA ALA A 160 12.27 11.02 7.58
C ALA A 160 13.34 10.00 7.96
N ASN A 161 13.35 9.69 9.25
CA ASN A 161 14.19 8.66 9.84
C ASN A 161 13.31 7.46 10.17
N ILE A 162 13.57 6.33 9.52
CA ILE A 162 12.70 5.16 9.53
C ILE A 162 13.42 4.02 10.23
N ARG A 163 12.87 3.55 11.35
CA ARG A 163 13.37 2.35 12.01
C ARG A 163 13.09 1.11 11.18
N VAL A 164 14.10 0.27 11.06
CA VAL A 164 14.07 -1.03 10.40
C VAL A 164 14.48 -2.11 11.41
N TYR A 165 14.36 -3.37 11.01
CA TYR A 165 14.72 -4.52 11.86
C TYR A 165 16.14 -5.01 11.62
N SER A 166 16.69 -4.72 10.45
CA SER A 166 17.98 -5.27 10.05
C SER A 166 19.14 -4.34 10.38
N SER A 167 19.96 -4.75 11.34
CA SER A 167 21.22 -4.09 11.66
C SER A 167 22.24 -4.23 10.53
N ASN A 168 22.72 -3.09 10.02
CA ASN A 168 23.63 -3.03 8.86
C ASN A 168 23.07 -3.68 7.58
N GLY A 169 21.77 -3.48 7.32
CA GLY A 169 21.10 -3.96 6.11
C GLY A 169 21.77 -3.45 4.83
N ALA A 170 21.87 -4.33 3.83
CA ALA A 170 22.33 -4.00 2.49
C ALA A 170 21.09 -3.72 1.63
N TRP A 171 20.57 -2.51 1.80
CA TRP A 171 19.35 -2.02 1.18
C TRP A 171 19.56 -1.65 -0.28
N GLU A 172 18.67 -2.11 -1.15
CA GLU A 172 18.66 -1.82 -2.58
C GLU A 172 17.26 -1.39 -3.05
N PRO A 173 17.16 -0.47 -4.02
CA PRO A 173 15.89 -0.07 -4.59
C PRO A 173 15.33 -1.18 -5.51
N VAL A 174 14.08 -1.55 -5.30
CA VAL A 174 13.32 -2.48 -6.15
C VAL A 174 12.36 -1.72 -7.06
N TYR A 175 11.81 -0.61 -6.56
CA TYR A 175 10.95 0.28 -7.34
C TYR A 175 11.16 1.72 -6.93
N ASP A 176 11.13 2.62 -7.91
CA ASP A 176 11.16 4.07 -7.73
C ASP A 176 10.22 4.71 -8.76
N SER A 177 9.30 5.56 -8.29
CA SER A 177 8.39 6.31 -9.16
C SER A 177 9.05 7.47 -9.90
N ASP A 178 10.08 8.07 -9.31
CA ASP A 178 10.75 9.27 -9.82
C ASP A 178 11.84 8.89 -10.82
N GLY A 179 12.29 7.62 -10.80
CA GLY A 179 13.30 7.08 -11.71
C GLY A 179 14.71 7.57 -11.43
N GLU A 180 14.86 8.61 -10.62
CA GLU A 180 16.07 8.95 -9.89
C GLU A 180 15.97 8.26 -8.54
N VAL A 181 16.83 7.26 -8.29
CA VAL A 181 16.85 6.50 -7.03
C VAL A 181 16.77 7.48 -5.87
N GLY A 182 15.59 7.64 -5.27
CA GLY A 182 15.36 8.51 -4.13
C GLY A 182 16.46 8.23 -3.12
N SER A 183 17.08 9.28 -2.58
CA SER A 183 18.27 9.05 -1.77
C SER A 183 17.87 8.45 -0.42
N PHE A 184 18.45 7.30 -0.10
CA PHE A 184 18.41 6.71 1.24
C PHE A 184 19.83 6.48 1.72
N ARG A 185 20.02 6.64 3.03
CA ARG A 185 21.30 6.40 3.68
C ARG A 185 21.05 5.66 4.99
N ALA A 186 21.69 4.51 5.13
CA ALA A 186 21.74 3.83 6.41
C ALA A 186 22.46 4.70 7.44
N ILE A 187 21.84 4.82 8.60
CA ILE A 187 22.46 5.39 9.80
C ILE A 187 22.63 4.28 10.84
N ALA A 188 23.42 4.54 11.87
CA ALA A 188 23.60 3.59 12.96
C ALA A 188 22.24 3.26 13.63
N ASP A 189 22.22 2.20 14.44
CA ASP A 189 21.08 1.86 15.30
C ASP A 189 19.78 1.56 14.55
N ASP A 190 19.87 0.74 13.50
CA ASP A 190 18.73 0.16 12.76
C ASP A 190 17.75 1.21 12.19
N GLU A 191 18.31 2.32 11.70
CA GLU A 191 17.53 3.42 11.14
C GLU A 191 18.01 3.78 9.73
N LEU A 192 17.06 4.12 8.85
CA LEU A 192 17.31 4.62 7.50
C LEU A 192 16.83 6.08 7.42
N THR A 193 17.73 7.01 7.08
CA THR A 193 17.31 8.33 6.64
C THR A 193 16.92 8.25 5.17
N VAL A 194 15.68 8.62 4.87
CA VAL A 194 15.12 8.60 3.52
C VAL A 194 14.75 10.01 3.10
N THR A 195 14.91 10.33 1.82
CA THR A 195 14.43 11.59 1.21
C THR A 195 13.70 11.26 -0.09
N LEU A 196 12.42 11.65 -0.15
CA LEU A 196 11.53 11.36 -1.27
C LEU A 196 11.10 12.66 -1.94
N GLY A 197 11.06 12.66 -3.28
CA GLY A 197 10.49 13.75 -4.07
C GLY A 197 8.98 13.94 -3.80
N PRO A 198 8.37 15.01 -4.31
CA PRO A 198 6.94 15.24 -4.17
C PRO A 198 6.12 14.14 -4.87
N VAL A 199 5.02 13.69 -4.25
CA VAL A 199 4.08 12.71 -4.83
C VAL A 199 4.78 11.46 -5.40
N SER A 200 5.65 10.85 -4.57
CA SER A 200 6.56 9.79 -5.01
C SER A 200 6.49 8.54 -4.12
N CYS A 201 7.00 7.42 -4.63
CA CYS A 201 7.11 6.15 -3.94
C CYS A 201 8.47 5.49 -4.19
N LEU A 202 9.06 4.95 -3.12
CA LEU A 202 10.28 4.16 -3.14
C LEU A 202 10.04 2.85 -2.41
N LEU A 203 10.40 1.74 -3.04
CA LEU A 203 10.40 0.41 -2.43
C LEU A 203 11.83 -0.09 -2.33
N LEU A 204 12.26 -0.37 -1.11
CA LEU A 204 13.58 -0.92 -0.82
C LEU A 204 13.44 -2.39 -0.39
N ARG A 205 14.41 -3.21 -0.78
CA ARG A 205 14.60 -4.57 -0.25
C ARG A 205 15.90 -4.58 0.54
N ASN A 206 15.92 -5.24 1.68
CA ASN A 206 17.16 -5.62 2.31
C ASN A 206 17.61 -6.98 1.77
N SER A 207 18.82 -7.04 1.21
CA SER A 207 19.41 -8.30 0.75
C SER A 207 19.88 -9.24 1.87
N ARG A 208 19.80 -8.79 3.13
CA ARG A 208 20.11 -9.59 4.32
C ARG A 208 18.83 -9.88 5.11
N PRO A 209 18.56 -11.15 5.48
CA PRO A 209 17.46 -11.48 6.36
C PRO A 209 17.60 -10.80 7.73
N ILE A 210 16.46 -10.54 8.39
CA ILE A 210 16.43 -10.11 9.79
C ILE A 210 17.09 -11.21 10.65
N GLU A 211 18.03 -10.80 11.48
CA GLU A 211 18.71 -11.69 12.41
C GLU A 211 17.76 -12.11 13.54
N PRO A 212 17.59 -13.41 13.80
CA PRO A 212 16.80 -13.87 14.94
C PRO A 212 17.39 -13.35 16.26
N THR A 213 16.54 -12.86 17.14
CA THR A 213 16.93 -12.46 18.49
C THR A 213 16.40 -13.43 19.53
N GLN A 214 17.16 -13.60 20.62
CA GLN A 214 16.70 -14.32 21.82
C GLN A 214 16.18 -13.37 22.91
N ASN A 215 16.12 -12.08 22.62
CA ASN A 215 15.60 -11.10 23.56
C ASN A 215 14.14 -11.41 23.89
N PRO A 216 13.72 -11.30 25.16
CA PRO A 216 12.33 -11.49 25.53
C PRO A 216 11.41 -10.56 24.74
N ILE A 217 10.25 -11.07 24.29
CA ILE A 217 9.22 -10.33 23.53
C ILE A 217 8.46 -9.27 24.36
N GLY A 218 8.91 -9.00 25.59
CA GLY A 218 8.23 -8.11 26.53
C GLY A 218 6.95 -8.72 27.10
N GLU A 219 6.08 -7.86 27.63
CA GLU A 219 4.75 -8.24 28.10
C GLU A 219 3.78 -8.32 26.91
N LEU A 220 2.76 -9.19 27.02
CA LEU A 220 1.67 -9.31 26.06
C LEU A 220 0.36 -8.94 26.76
N HIS A 221 -0.18 -7.77 26.45
CA HIS A 221 -1.47 -7.34 26.98
C HIS A 221 -2.59 -7.97 26.15
N LEU A 222 -3.38 -8.85 26.77
CA LEU A 222 -4.51 -9.52 26.14
C LEU A 222 -5.82 -8.87 26.59
N GLU A 223 -6.58 -8.35 25.64
CA GLU A 223 -7.93 -7.83 25.85
C GLU A 223 -8.93 -8.70 25.09
N ALA A 224 -10.07 -9.02 25.73
CA ALA A 224 -11.18 -9.70 25.08
C ALA A 224 -12.49 -8.96 25.41
N VAL A 225 -13.07 -8.31 24.41
CA VAL A 225 -14.30 -7.49 24.56
C VAL A 225 -15.41 -7.98 23.64
N ARG A 226 -16.64 -7.86 24.11
CA ARG A 226 -17.85 -8.22 23.37
C ARG A 226 -18.48 -7.01 22.68
N THR A 227 -17.66 -6.07 22.24
CA THR A 227 -18.04 -4.81 21.62
C THR A 227 -17.61 -4.72 20.16
N SER A 228 -17.28 -5.85 19.52
CA SER A 228 -16.91 -5.83 18.11
C SER A 228 -18.04 -5.26 17.27
N GLU A 229 -17.70 -4.52 16.21
CA GLU A 229 -18.67 -3.96 15.24
C GLU A 229 -19.56 -5.03 14.58
N ILE A 230 -19.16 -6.31 14.69
CA ILE A 230 -19.92 -7.47 14.26
C ILE A 230 -20.69 -8.04 15.47
N ASP A 231 -22.02 -7.96 15.43
CA ASP A 231 -22.88 -8.46 16.51
C ASP A 231 -22.62 -9.94 16.84
N GLY A 232 -22.66 -10.26 18.12
CA GLY A 232 -22.45 -11.61 18.64
C GLY A 232 -21.01 -12.14 18.63
N ARG A 233 -20.01 -11.35 18.21
CA ARG A 233 -18.59 -11.76 18.23
C ARG A 233 -17.80 -11.15 19.38
N TRP A 234 -16.69 -11.79 19.71
CA TRP A 234 -15.67 -11.25 20.60
C TRP A 234 -14.55 -10.67 19.75
N GLU A 235 -14.10 -9.48 20.09
CA GLU A 235 -12.82 -8.96 19.65
C GLU A 235 -11.76 -9.37 20.68
N VAL A 236 -10.69 -10.00 20.20
CA VAL A 236 -9.55 -10.40 21.02
C VAL A 236 -8.33 -9.68 20.49
N LYS A 237 -7.70 -8.86 21.31
CA LYS A 237 -6.51 -8.07 20.97
C LYS A 237 -5.34 -8.52 21.81
N ALA A 238 -4.17 -8.58 21.19
CA ALA A 238 -2.92 -8.81 21.90
C ALA A 238 -1.91 -7.74 21.49
N GLU A 239 -1.42 -7.00 22.47
CA GLU A 239 -0.48 -5.89 22.27
C GLU A 239 0.86 -6.25 22.93
N PRO A 240 1.88 -6.66 22.15
CA PRO A 240 3.21 -6.89 22.68
C PRO A 240 3.92 -5.56 22.98
N THR A 241 4.69 -5.48 24.05
CA THR A 241 5.50 -4.28 24.38
C THR A 241 6.86 -4.25 23.68
N SER A 242 7.13 -5.19 22.77
CA SER A 242 8.42 -5.30 22.08
C SER A 242 8.40 -4.61 20.72
N ASP A 243 9.56 -4.10 20.34
CA ASP A 243 9.86 -3.53 19.04
C ASP A 243 10.22 -4.58 17.97
N GLN A 244 10.30 -5.86 18.32
CA GLN A 244 10.61 -7.01 17.44
C GLN A 244 9.49 -7.30 16.42
N VAL A 245 9.79 -8.09 15.38
CA VAL A 245 8.75 -8.65 14.49
C VAL A 245 8.08 -9.79 15.25
N ILE A 246 6.79 -9.65 15.55
CA ILE A 246 6.03 -10.64 16.32
C ILE A 246 4.77 -11.02 15.55
N ALA A 247 4.48 -12.31 15.49
CA ALA A 247 3.18 -12.84 15.09
C ALA A 247 2.53 -13.50 16.31
N VAL A 248 1.28 -13.15 16.62
CA VAL A 248 0.56 -13.66 17.79
C VAL A 248 -0.47 -14.70 17.37
N ALA A 249 -0.29 -15.93 17.83
CA ALA A 249 -1.26 -17.01 17.66
C ALA A 249 -2.28 -17.02 18.82
N PHE A 250 -3.57 -17.01 18.47
CA PHE A 250 -4.66 -17.05 19.43
C PHE A 250 -5.21 -18.47 19.58
N GLY A 251 -5.47 -18.85 20.82
CA GLY A 251 -6.15 -20.10 21.15
C GLY A 251 -7.20 -19.88 22.23
N VAL A 252 -8.28 -20.65 22.19
CA VAL A 252 -9.30 -20.68 23.23
C VAL A 252 -9.40 -22.06 23.85
N ARG A 253 -9.59 -22.13 25.16
CA ARG A 253 -9.90 -23.37 25.87
C ARG A 253 -11.00 -23.13 26.89
N LYS A 254 -11.74 -24.18 27.24
CA LYS A 254 -12.66 -24.10 28.37
C LYS A 254 -11.87 -24.03 29.67
N LYS A 255 -12.39 -23.30 30.66
CA LYS A 255 -11.80 -23.27 32.01
C LYS A 255 -11.70 -24.70 32.56
N GLY A 256 -10.48 -25.12 32.91
CA GLY A 256 -10.19 -26.45 33.45
C GLY A 256 -9.66 -27.47 32.43
N GLU A 257 -9.75 -27.19 31.12
CA GLU A 257 -9.16 -28.05 30.08
C GLU A 257 -7.69 -27.68 29.82
N SER A 258 -6.86 -28.61 29.35
CA SER A 258 -5.46 -28.34 28.98
C SER A 258 -5.32 -27.81 27.56
N ASP A 259 -6.22 -28.22 26.66
CA ASP A 259 -5.98 -28.11 25.23
C ASP A 259 -6.60 -26.82 24.66
N PHE A 260 -5.79 -26.05 23.94
CA PHE A 260 -6.26 -24.87 23.24
C PHE A 260 -6.75 -25.25 21.83
N LYS A 261 -7.94 -24.79 21.48
CA LYS A 261 -8.41 -24.72 20.10
C LYS A 261 -7.81 -23.47 19.45
N TYR A 262 -7.01 -23.69 18.42
CA TYR A 262 -6.44 -22.60 17.61
C TYR A 262 -7.56 -21.78 16.94
N LEU A 263 -7.44 -20.46 17.02
CA LEU A 263 -8.38 -19.50 16.44
C LEU A 263 -7.81 -18.79 15.22
N GLY A 264 -6.49 -18.62 15.14
CA GLY A 264 -5.83 -17.87 14.08
C GLY A 264 -4.57 -17.17 14.58
N THR A 265 -3.88 -16.50 13.68
CA THR A 265 -2.73 -15.63 13.98
C THR A 265 -3.10 -14.21 13.57
N ALA A 266 -2.64 -13.23 14.36
CA ALA A 266 -2.61 -11.82 13.96
C ALA A 266 -1.17 -11.32 13.97
N ASP A 267 -0.90 -10.35 13.11
CA ASP A 267 0.41 -9.78 12.82
C ASP A 267 0.36 -8.25 12.80
#